data_AF-A0A1S3DBB0-F1
#
_entry.id   AF-A0A1S3DBB0-F1
#
_cell.length_a   1.000
_cell.length_b   1.000
_cell.length_c   1.000
_cell.angle_alpha   90.00
_cell.angle_beta   90.00
_cell.angle_gamma   90.00
#
_symmetry.space_group_name_H-M   'P 1'
#
loop_
_entity.id
_entity.type
_entity.pdbx_description
1 polymer ?
#
loop_
_entity_poly.entity_id
_entity_poly.type
_entity_poly.pdbx_seq_one_letter_code
_entity_poly.pdbx_strand_id
1 'polypeptide(L)'
;MNNSKAHSKRALGSDTGGSTRNPASYCGVVGFKPTYGTVSRHGLIPLVNSMDVPGILTRTVEDCATVYNVIAGSDHRDPTTVQKNISPVTLDQLDLSRLVIGVPEEYKSEHISPEVMDTWESVLKLMAKAGAQVKKVSLPHTQSSIVTYSILNQCEVASNMARYTGLFYGHRVTPSVNSTDQLLAETRKDAFGLVVKSRILAGNYFLLKRNYENYFLKALKVRSLIAQDFLRVWHSGVHALVTPTTLTTAPLVSQYIQLDNREQCSVQDYCTQPANLAGCPAISVPINLSHEKLPVSIQLMAPNFQDGLLLNLAHWLESQVEFNIEKLLMQR
;
A
#
# COMPACT_ATOMS: atom_id res chain seq x y z
N MET A 1 24.45 -7.28 26.56
CA MET A 1 24.75 -7.20 25.11
C MET A 1 23.88 -8.21 24.37
N ASN A 2 22.59 -7.93 24.18
CA ASN A 2 21.73 -8.80 23.37
C ASN A 2 21.73 -8.27 21.93
N ASN A 3 22.45 -9.00 21.07
CA ASN A 3 22.48 -8.82 19.63
C ASN A 3 21.07 -8.94 19.04
N SER A 4 20.34 -7.83 18.99
CA SER A 4 19.25 -7.62 18.04
C SER A 4 19.87 -7.53 16.63
N LYS A 5 20.36 -8.67 16.12
CA LYS A 5 20.80 -8.76 14.73
C LYS A 5 19.54 -8.82 13.88
N ALA A 6 19.16 -7.69 13.31
CA ALA A 6 18.06 -7.65 12.37
C ALA A 6 18.30 -8.65 11.22
N HIS A 7 17.30 -9.50 10.97
CA HIS A 7 17.43 -10.74 10.20
C HIS A 7 17.72 -10.53 8.70
N SER A 8 17.31 -9.39 8.13
CA SER A 8 17.68 -8.95 6.78
C SER A 8 17.74 -7.42 6.73
N LYS A 9 18.50 -6.87 5.77
CA LYS A 9 18.55 -5.41 5.49
C LYS A 9 17.51 -4.99 4.45
N ARG A 10 17.08 -5.92 3.60
CA ARG A 10 16.22 -5.67 2.43
C ARG A 10 15.24 -6.84 2.28
N ALA A 11 14.00 -6.53 1.96
CA ALA A 11 12.97 -7.53 1.70
C ALA A 11 12.04 -7.05 0.58
N LEU A 12 11.42 -8.01 -0.10
CA LEU A 12 10.32 -7.76 -1.03
C LEU A 12 9.00 -8.08 -0.34
N GLY A 13 7.99 -7.29 -0.66
CA GLY A 13 6.60 -7.51 -0.29
C GLY A 13 5.69 -7.42 -1.51
N SER A 14 4.40 -7.31 -1.27
CA SER A 14 3.43 -6.86 -2.27
C SER A 14 2.50 -5.85 -1.61
N ASP A 15 1.96 -4.93 -2.40
CA ASP A 15 1.07 -3.89 -1.93
C ASP A 15 -0.13 -3.81 -2.89
N THR A 16 -1.26 -4.35 -2.45
CA THR A 16 -2.52 -4.30 -3.18
C THR A 16 -3.42 -3.18 -2.67
N GLY A 17 -3.32 -2.84 -1.37
CA GLY A 17 -4.11 -1.81 -0.72
C GLY A 17 -3.42 -1.20 0.52
N GLY A 18 -2.09 -1.28 0.60
CA GLY A 18 -1.31 -0.89 1.79
C GLY A 18 -0.43 -2.00 2.36
N SER A 19 -0.45 -3.21 1.79
CA SER A 19 0.22 -4.40 2.36
C SER A 19 1.75 -4.33 2.43
N THR A 20 2.39 -3.29 1.88
CA THR A 20 3.80 -2.97 2.14
C THR A 20 3.93 -1.76 3.06
N ARG A 21 3.13 -0.72 2.87
CA ARG A 21 3.23 0.54 3.64
C ARG A 21 2.70 0.44 5.07
N ASN A 22 1.57 -0.24 5.30
CA ASN A 22 1.01 -0.44 6.63
C ASN A 22 1.96 -1.21 7.56
N PRO A 23 2.48 -2.41 7.19
CA PRO A 23 3.45 -3.10 8.04
C PRO A 23 4.76 -2.33 8.17
N ALA A 24 5.20 -1.59 7.15
CA ALA A 24 6.36 -0.73 7.25
C ALA A 24 6.19 0.35 8.33
N SER A 25 5.02 1.00 8.33
CA SER A 25 4.64 1.99 9.35
C SER A 25 4.69 1.41 10.75
N TYR A 26 4.05 0.25 10.95
CA TYR A 26 3.96 -0.40 12.26
C TYR A 26 5.28 -0.98 12.77
N CYS A 27 6.15 -1.43 11.86
CA CYS A 27 7.46 -1.96 12.21
C CYS A 27 8.56 -0.89 12.21
N GLY A 28 8.27 0.36 11.86
CA GLY A 28 9.26 1.44 11.81
C GLY A 28 10.36 1.16 10.80
N VAL A 29 9.99 0.72 9.61
CA VAL A 29 10.89 0.54 8.46
C VAL A 29 10.36 1.31 7.25
N VAL A 30 11.20 1.50 6.23
CA VAL A 30 10.77 2.11 4.97
C VAL A 30 9.98 1.09 4.16
N GLY A 31 8.81 1.50 3.67
CA GLY A 31 7.94 0.67 2.84
C GLY A 31 7.54 1.38 1.56
N PHE A 32 8.02 0.91 0.42
CA PHE A 32 7.80 1.54 -0.87
C PHE A 32 6.93 0.68 -1.78
N LYS A 33 5.86 1.30 -2.29
CA LYS A 33 5.05 0.81 -3.40
C LYS A 33 5.37 1.66 -4.65
N PRO A 34 6.08 1.10 -5.64
CA PRO A 34 6.31 1.77 -6.91
C PRO A 34 5.03 2.11 -7.69
N THR A 35 5.18 2.88 -8.76
CA THR A 35 4.13 3.10 -9.76
C THR A 35 3.66 1.76 -10.31
N TYR A 36 2.35 1.54 -10.39
CA TYR A 36 1.79 0.32 -11.00
C TYR A 36 2.34 0.12 -12.42
N GLY A 37 2.88 -1.07 -12.69
CA GLY A 37 3.47 -1.44 -13.98
C GLY A 37 4.96 -1.10 -14.14
N THR A 38 5.63 -0.49 -13.15
CA THR A 38 7.10 -0.27 -13.21
C THR A 38 7.93 -1.45 -12.72
N VAL A 39 7.32 -2.38 -11.97
CA VAL A 39 7.94 -3.63 -11.52
C VAL A 39 7.04 -4.78 -11.96
N SER A 40 7.63 -5.80 -12.58
CA SER A 40 6.92 -6.97 -13.10
C SER A 40 6.20 -7.76 -12.01
N ARG A 41 4.96 -8.16 -12.30
CA ARG A 41 4.16 -9.07 -11.49
C ARG A 41 4.34 -10.53 -11.92
N HIS A 42 5.20 -10.81 -12.91
CA HIS A 42 5.48 -12.18 -13.30
C HIS A 42 6.10 -12.97 -12.13
N GLY A 43 5.45 -14.05 -11.71
CA GLY A 43 5.83 -14.83 -10.52
C GLY A 43 5.23 -14.33 -9.21
N LEU A 44 4.56 -13.16 -9.19
CA LEU A 44 3.74 -12.74 -8.06
C LEU A 44 2.42 -13.54 -8.09
N ILE A 45 2.08 -14.18 -6.98
CA ILE A 45 0.78 -14.84 -6.83
C ILE A 45 -0.29 -13.74 -6.77
N PRO A 46 -1.23 -13.66 -7.73
CA PRO A 46 -2.12 -12.52 -7.84
C PRO A 46 -3.22 -12.55 -6.78
N LEU A 47 -3.42 -11.40 -6.13
CA LEU A 47 -4.60 -11.11 -5.34
C LEU A 47 -5.58 -10.30 -6.20
N VAL A 48 -5.17 -9.12 -6.67
CA VAL A 48 -5.94 -8.22 -7.52
C VAL A 48 -5.04 -7.68 -8.63
N ASN A 49 -5.17 -8.21 -9.85
CA ASN A 49 -4.23 -7.91 -10.93
C ASN A 49 -4.15 -6.42 -11.24
N SER A 50 -5.28 -5.71 -11.15
CA SER A 50 -5.33 -4.28 -11.45
C SER A 50 -4.76 -3.38 -10.35
N MET A 51 -4.29 -3.92 -9.23
CA MET A 51 -3.81 -3.15 -8.07
C MET A 51 -2.56 -3.73 -7.38
N ASP A 52 -2.23 -5.00 -7.62
CA ASP A 52 -1.04 -5.65 -7.07
C ASP A 52 0.23 -4.97 -7.58
N VAL A 53 1.10 -4.56 -6.67
CA VAL A 53 2.43 -4.04 -6.99
C VAL A 53 3.46 -4.75 -6.10
N PRO A 54 4.54 -5.32 -6.65
CA PRO A 54 5.67 -5.77 -5.84
C PRO A 54 6.23 -4.60 -5.02
N GLY A 55 6.27 -4.75 -3.70
CA GLY A 55 6.71 -3.73 -2.75
C GLY A 55 8.12 -3.97 -2.26
N ILE A 56 8.73 -2.94 -1.69
CA ILE A 56 10.09 -2.98 -1.15
C ILE A 56 10.05 -2.56 0.32
N LEU A 57 10.71 -3.34 1.19
CA LEU A 57 10.84 -3.10 2.63
C LEU A 57 12.32 -3.02 3.00
N THR A 58 12.75 -1.88 3.54
CA THR A 58 14.16 -1.62 3.87
C THR A 58 14.29 -0.78 5.13
N ARG A 59 15.51 -0.71 5.70
CA ARG A 59 15.76 0.18 6.85
C ARG A 59 15.99 1.64 6.44
N THR A 60 16.53 1.84 5.25
CA THR A 60 16.79 3.18 4.71
C THR A 60 16.18 3.37 3.34
N VAL A 61 15.98 4.62 2.93
CA VAL A 61 15.55 4.98 1.59
C VAL A 61 16.63 4.66 0.55
N GLU A 62 17.91 4.75 0.92
CA GLU A 62 19.05 4.35 0.07
C GLU A 62 19.00 2.86 -0.31
N ASP A 63 18.77 1.99 0.68
CA ASP A 63 18.58 0.56 0.43
C ASP A 63 17.35 0.32 -0.46
N CYS A 64 16.29 1.13 -0.27
CA CYS A 64 15.07 1.05 -1.07
C CYS A 64 15.35 1.36 -2.55
N ALA A 65 16.02 2.49 -2.82
CA ALA A 65 16.38 2.91 -4.16
C ALA A 65 17.31 1.89 -4.85
N THR A 66 18.25 1.31 -4.10
CA THR A 66 19.12 0.24 -4.59
C THR A 66 18.31 -0.97 -5.08
N VAL A 67 17.34 -1.44 -4.29
CA VAL A 67 16.48 -2.57 -4.70
C VAL A 67 15.60 -2.17 -5.89
N TYR A 68 15.01 -0.99 -5.87
CA TYR A 68 14.15 -0.50 -6.95
C TYR A 68 14.89 -0.47 -8.29
N ASN A 69 16.12 0.05 -8.33
CA ASN A 69 16.94 0.11 -9.53
C ASN A 69 17.28 -1.27 -10.11
N VAL A 70 17.25 -2.32 -9.29
CA VAL A 70 17.49 -3.70 -9.74
C VAL A 70 16.22 -4.33 -10.32
N ILE A 71 15.05 -4.06 -9.73
CA ILE A 71 13.81 -4.79 -10.07
C ILE A 71 12.88 -4.02 -11.02
N ALA A 72 13.07 -2.72 -11.18
CA ALA A 72 12.22 -1.89 -12.05
C ALA A 72 12.61 -2.06 -13.52
N GLY A 73 11.61 -2.15 -14.39
CA GLY A 73 11.79 -2.33 -15.82
C GLY A 73 10.65 -3.07 -16.49
N SER A 74 10.67 -3.08 -17.83
CA SER A 74 9.74 -3.88 -18.62
C SER A 74 10.08 -5.36 -18.53
N ASP A 75 9.04 -6.21 -18.55
CA ASP A 75 9.17 -7.67 -18.60
C ASP A 75 8.21 -8.22 -19.64
N HIS A 76 8.74 -8.87 -20.68
CA HIS A 76 7.94 -9.47 -21.75
C HIS A 76 6.98 -10.56 -21.26
N ARG A 77 7.19 -11.11 -20.05
CA ARG A 77 6.30 -12.11 -19.43
C ARG A 77 5.19 -11.49 -18.58
N ASP A 78 5.20 -10.17 -18.41
CA ASP A 78 4.12 -9.42 -17.80
C ASP A 78 3.63 -8.30 -18.75
N PRO A 79 2.52 -8.51 -19.47
CA PRO A 79 1.98 -7.54 -20.42
C PRO A 79 1.48 -6.24 -19.76
N THR A 80 1.43 -6.18 -18.43
CA THR A 80 1.06 -4.97 -17.69
C THR A 80 2.24 -4.09 -17.30
N THR A 81 3.47 -4.56 -17.56
CA THR A 81 4.65 -3.70 -17.41
C THR A 81 4.64 -2.59 -18.46
N VAL A 82 4.97 -1.37 -18.03
CA VAL A 82 4.99 -0.23 -18.93
C VAL A 82 6.18 -0.32 -19.88
N GLN A 83 5.93 -0.08 -21.17
CA GLN A 83 6.98 -0.02 -22.21
C GLN A 83 7.65 1.36 -22.20
N LYS A 84 8.13 1.77 -21.03
CA LYS A 84 8.83 3.04 -20.81
C LYS A 84 10.19 2.73 -20.21
N ASN A 85 11.23 3.43 -20.67
CA ASN A 85 12.53 3.38 -20.00
C ASN A 85 12.40 3.97 -18.60
N ILE A 86 12.51 3.11 -17.59
CA ILE A 86 12.61 3.53 -16.20
C ILE A 86 14.08 3.86 -15.95
N SER A 87 14.37 5.15 -15.76
CA SER A 87 15.73 5.57 -15.47
C SER A 87 16.10 5.12 -14.05
N PRO A 88 17.33 4.62 -13.83
CA PRO A 88 17.81 4.35 -12.49
C PRO A 88 17.70 5.61 -11.63
N VAL A 89 17.20 5.44 -10.42
CA VAL A 89 17.06 6.51 -9.43
C VAL A 89 18.41 6.74 -8.78
N THR A 90 18.90 7.98 -8.86
CA THR A 90 20.01 8.47 -8.05
C THR A 90 19.42 9.32 -6.92
N LEU A 91 19.92 9.12 -5.70
CA LEU A 91 19.53 9.92 -4.54
C LEU A 91 20.46 11.11 -4.46
N ASP A 92 19.92 12.27 -4.78
CA ASP A 92 20.61 13.56 -4.82
C ASP A 92 20.06 14.49 -3.74
N GLN A 93 20.77 15.58 -3.48
CA GLN A 93 20.28 16.64 -2.60
C GLN A 93 19.06 17.32 -3.25
N LEU A 94 17.91 17.25 -2.58
CA LEU A 94 16.66 17.83 -3.05
C LEU A 94 16.48 19.26 -2.52
N ASP A 95 16.28 20.21 -3.43
CA ASP A 95 15.91 21.60 -3.11
C ASP A 95 14.38 21.70 -2.96
N LEU A 96 13.92 21.71 -1.70
CA LEU A 96 12.49 21.78 -1.38
C LEU A 96 11.83 23.11 -1.78
N SER A 97 12.60 24.19 -1.96
CA SER A 97 12.05 25.51 -2.32
C SER A 97 11.31 25.52 -3.67
N ARG A 98 11.60 24.52 -4.51
CA ARG A 98 10.99 24.33 -5.83
C ARG A 98 9.76 23.42 -5.79
N LEU A 99 9.46 22.82 -4.63
CA LEU A 99 8.39 21.83 -4.51
C LEU A 99 7.13 22.44 -3.91
N VAL A 100 6.02 21.97 -4.45
CA VAL A 100 4.67 22.22 -3.93
C VAL A 100 4.18 20.92 -3.33
N ILE A 101 3.97 20.92 -2.03
CA ILE A 101 3.54 19.77 -1.23
C ILE A 101 2.06 19.92 -0.94
N GLY A 102 1.25 18.97 -1.42
CA GLY A 102 -0.18 18.94 -1.18
C GLY A 102 -0.52 18.21 0.12
N VAL A 103 -1.48 18.76 0.86
CA VAL A 103 -2.02 18.19 2.09
C VAL A 103 -3.51 17.93 1.87
N PRO A 104 -3.91 16.67 1.59
CA PRO A 104 -5.31 16.32 1.40
C PRO A 104 -6.14 16.55 2.66
N GLU A 105 -7.22 17.32 2.56
CA GLU A 105 -8.08 17.63 3.71
C GLU A 105 -8.82 16.38 4.22
N GLU A 106 -9.17 15.46 3.32
CA GLU A 106 -9.93 14.25 3.63
C GLU A 106 -9.16 13.24 4.50
N TYR A 107 -7.85 13.40 4.67
CA TYR A 107 -7.01 12.50 5.47
C TYR A 107 -6.95 12.89 6.95
N LYS A 108 -7.60 14.00 7.32
CA LYS A 108 -7.89 14.35 8.72
C LYS A 108 -9.11 13.57 9.22
N SER A 109 -8.96 12.25 9.30
CA SER A 109 -9.99 11.35 9.80
C SER A 109 -10.30 11.64 11.28
N GLU A 110 -11.54 11.43 11.69
CA GLU A 110 -11.94 11.47 13.11
C GLU A 110 -11.26 10.37 13.95
N HIS A 111 -10.75 9.32 13.32
CA HIS A 111 -10.07 8.21 13.98
C HIS A 111 -8.54 8.39 14.07
N ILE A 112 -8.00 9.51 13.60
CA ILE A 112 -6.56 9.77 13.69
C ILE A 112 -6.16 9.95 15.16
N SER A 113 -5.12 9.24 15.61
CA SER A 113 -4.61 9.44 16.97
C SER A 113 -3.89 10.78 17.09
N PRO A 114 -3.87 11.41 18.28
CA PRO A 114 -3.14 12.66 18.49
C PRO A 114 -1.68 12.58 18.07
N GLU A 115 -1.01 11.46 18.37
CA GLU A 115 0.41 11.27 18.06
C GLU A 115 0.70 11.21 16.55
N VAL A 116 -0.22 10.61 15.77
CA VAL A 116 -0.12 10.59 14.31
C VAL A 116 -0.39 11.98 13.74
N MET A 117 -1.39 12.70 14.27
CA MET A 117 -1.68 14.07 13.86
C MET A 117 -0.51 15.00 14.14
N ASP A 118 0.05 14.97 15.36
CA ASP A 118 1.19 15.80 15.78
C ASP A 118 2.42 15.52 14.92
N THR A 119 2.66 14.25 14.60
CA THR A 119 3.76 13.84 13.71
C THR A 119 3.56 14.36 12.30
N TRP A 120 2.34 14.24 11.76
CA TRP A 120 2.02 14.75 10.43
C TRP A 120 2.19 16.27 10.36
N GLU A 121 1.65 17.01 11.32
CA GLU A 121 1.83 18.47 11.39
C GLU A 121 3.29 18.88 11.53
N SER A 122 4.07 18.14 12.31
CA SER A 122 5.50 18.40 12.50
C SER A 122 6.30 18.22 11.21
N VAL A 123 6.00 17.17 10.43
CA VAL A 123 6.62 16.96 9.11
C VAL A 123 6.23 18.07 8.13
N LEU A 124 4.97 18.49 8.12
CA LEU A 124 4.53 19.61 7.28
C LEU A 124 5.24 20.92 7.64
N LYS A 125 5.38 21.23 8.94
CA LYS A 125 6.14 22.39 9.44
C LYS A 125 7.62 22.32 9.05
N LEU A 126 8.22 21.14 9.15
CA LEU A 126 9.61 20.88 8.76
C LEU A 126 9.82 21.12 7.25
N MET A 127 8.94 20.58 6.39
CA MET A 127 8.99 20.81 4.95
C MET A 127 8.81 22.29 4.59
N ALA A 128 7.87 22.99 5.25
CA ALA A 128 7.67 24.42 5.04
C ALA A 128 8.91 25.24 5.45
N LYS A 129 9.53 24.91 6.60
CA LYS A 129 10.77 25.56 7.06
C LYS A 129 11.95 25.34 6.10
N ALA A 130 11.98 24.19 5.44
CA ALA A 130 12.95 23.86 4.40
C ALA A 130 12.65 24.51 3.02
N GLY A 131 11.58 25.31 2.93
CA GLY A 131 11.25 26.13 1.76
C GLY A 131 10.11 25.60 0.89
N ALA A 132 9.58 24.41 1.15
CA ALA A 132 8.50 23.86 0.33
C ALA A 132 7.20 24.66 0.48
N GLN A 133 6.49 24.83 -0.64
CA GLN A 133 5.16 25.43 -0.64
C GLN A 133 4.12 24.40 -0.21
N VAL A 134 3.67 24.47 1.05
CA VAL A 134 2.65 23.56 1.58
C VAL A 134 1.26 24.10 1.26
N LYS A 135 0.47 23.34 0.49
CA LYS A 135 -0.86 23.73 0.01
C LYS A 135 -1.90 22.69 0.42
N LYS A 136 -3.03 23.16 0.96
CA LYS A 136 -4.20 22.29 1.15
C LYS A 136 -4.80 21.91 -0.20
N VAL A 137 -5.16 20.64 -0.34
CA VAL A 137 -5.81 20.10 -1.55
C VAL A 137 -6.98 19.22 -1.16
N SER A 138 -7.87 18.96 -2.11
CA SER A 138 -9.04 18.09 -1.90
C SER A 138 -9.00 16.91 -2.86
N LEU A 139 -9.19 15.72 -2.29
CA LEU A 139 -9.36 14.45 -2.97
C LEU A 139 -10.70 13.82 -2.51
N PRO A 140 -11.85 14.41 -2.89
CA PRO A 140 -13.13 14.17 -2.22
C PRO A 140 -13.62 12.71 -2.32
N HIS A 141 -13.17 11.96 -3.33
CA HIS A 141 -13.61 10.58 -3.52
C HIS A 141 -12.73 9.56 -2.78
N THR A 142 -11.62 9.96 -2.14
CA THR A 142 -10.74 9.00 -1.44
C THR A 142 -11.42 8.36 -0.23
N GLN A 143 -12.41 9.02 0.36
CA GLN A 143 -13.26 8.43 1.42
C GLN A 143 -14.03 7.18 0.93
N SER A 144 -14.31 7.10 -0.38
CA SER A 144 -14.95 5.93 -1.00
C SER A 144 -13.97 4.81 -1.35
N SER A 145 -12.67 4.97 -1.08
CA SER A 145 -11.63 4.00 -1.44
C SER A 145 -11.86 2.63 -0.80
N ILE A 146 -12.18 2.58 0.50
CA ILE A 146 -12.40 1.34 1.25
C ILE A 146 -13.47 0.45 0.61
N VAL A 147 -14.63 1.03 0.29
CA VAL A 147 -15.74 0.29 -0.32
C VAL A 147 -15.40 -0.09 -1.77
N THR A 148 -14.80 0.84 -2.52
CA THR A 148 -14.41 0.61 -3.92
C THR A 148 -13.39 -0.52 -4.03
N TYR A 149 -12.34 -0.48 -3.23
CA TYR A 149 -11.31 -1.51 -3.14
C TYR A 149 -11.92 -2.84 -2.74
N SER A 150 -12.79 -2.87 -1.71
CA SER A 150 -13.41 -4.11 -1.23
C SER A 150 -14.18 -4.84 -2.33
N ILE A 151 -15.00 -4.12 -3.12
CA ILE A 151 -15.76 -4.72 -4.23
C ILE A 151 -14.81 -5.24 -5.31
N LEU A 152 -13.87 -4.40 -5.79
CA LEU A 152 -12.95 -4.78 -6.86
C LEU A 152 -12.04 -5.95 -6.44
N ASN A 153 -11.53 -5.91 -5.21
CA ASN A 153 -10.71 -6.97 -4.62
C ASN A 153 -11.47 -8.29 -4.60
N GLN A 154 -12.70 -8.31 -4.11
CA GLN A 154 -13.48 -9.54 -4.00
C GLN A 154 -13.81 -10.13 -5.37
N CYS A 155 -14.18 -9.29 -6.35
CA CYS A 155 -14.40 -9.73 -7.73
C CYS A 155 -13.15 -10.37 -8.34
N GLU A 156 -11.99 -9.72 -8.22
CA GLU A 156 -10.75 -10.27 -8.77
C GLU A 156 -10.25 -11.49 -8.00
N VAL A 157 -10.42 -11.53 -6.67
CA VAL A 157 -10.10 -12.71 -5.84
C VAL A 157 -10.93 -13.92 -6.25
N ALA A 158 -12.24 -13.75 -6.49
CA ALA A 158 -13.11 -14.83 -6.93
C ALA A 158 -12.62 -15.45 -8.25
N SER A 159 -12.16 -14.62 -9.19
CA SER A 159 -11.57 -15.06 -10.46
C SER A 159 -10.16 -15.65 -10.29
N ASN A 160 -9.23 -14.91 -9.69
CA ASN A 160 -7.83 -15.27 -9.57
C ASN A 160 -7.62 -16.57 -8.80
N MET A 161 -8.40 -16.77 -7.72
CA MET A 161 -8.30 -17.95 -6.87
C MET A 161 -9.08 -19.15 -7.40
N ALA A 162 -9.81 -19.04 -8.52
CA ALA A 162 -10.51 -20.18 -9.12
C ALA A 162 -9.55 -21.31 -9.56
N ARG A 163 -8.28 -20.98 -9.83
CA ARG A 163 -7.23 -21.93 -10.25
C ARG A 163 -6.82 -22.94 -9.17
N TYR A 164 -7.05 -22.64 -7.90
CA TYR A 164 -6.66 -23.51 -6.79
C TYR A 164 -7.72 -24.59 -6.60
N THR A 165 -7.46 -25.75 -7.20
CA THR A 165 -8.40 -26.87 -7.30
C THR A 165 -7.83 -28.20 -6.80
N GLY A 166 -6.52 -28.25 -6.51
CA GLY A 166 -5.81 -29.50 -6.19
C GLY A 166 -5.63 -30.46 -7.37
N LEU A 167 -6.00 -30.07 -8.60
CA LEU A 167 -5.86 -30.92 -9.79
C LEU A 167 -4.43 -30.93 -10.33
N PHE A 168 -3.82 -29.75 -10.46
CA PHE A 168 -2.47 -29.60 -11.03
C PHE A 168 -1.39 -29.39 -9.97
N TYR A 169 -1.73 -28.74 -8.86
CA TYR A 169 -0.79 -28.40 -7.79
C TYR A 169 -1.53 -28.06 -6.49
N GLY A 170 -0.78 -28.02 -5.39
CA GLY A 170 -1.25 -27.59 -4.08
C GLY A 170 -2.00 -28.68 -3.30
N HIS A 171 -2.76 -28.25 -2.30
CA HIS A 171 -3.53 -29.14 -1.44
C HIS A 171 -4.65 -29.84 -2.22
N ARG A 172 -4.86 -31.13 -1.93
CA ARG A 172 -5.94 -31.96 -2.45
C ARG A 172 -6.44 -32.87 -1.33
N VAL A 173 -7.74 -32.91 -1.12
CA VAL A 173 -8.34 -33.78 -0.10
C VAL A 173 -8.22 -35.27 -0.48
N THR A 174 -8.02 -36.12 0.53
CA THR A 174 -7.97 -37.59 0.43
C THR A 174 -8.66 -38.24 1.64
N PRO A 175 -9.42 -39.37 1.53
CA PRO A 175 -9.81 -40.14 0.34
C PRO A 175 -11.29 -39.95 -0.12
N SER A 176 -11.61 -40.55 -1.28
CA SER A 176 -12.90 -40.69 -2.00
C SER A 176 -13.88 -39.51 -2.00
N VAL A 177 -13.87 -38.77 -3.11
CA VAL A 177 -14.98 -37.91 -3.56
C VAL A 177 -15.63 -38.55 -4.78
N ASN A 178 -16.95 -38.44 -4.89
CA ASN A 178 -17.76 -39.17 -5.87
C ASN A 178 -17.89 -38.45 -7.23
N SER A 179 -17.38 -37.21 -7.33
CA SER A 179 -17.39 -36.43 -8.56
C SER A 179 -16.28 -35.38 -8.57
N THR A 180 -15.99 -34.85 -9.77
CA THR A 180 -15.08 -33.70 -9.93
C THR A 180 -15.60 -32.48 -9.17
N ASP A 181 -16.90 -32.20 -9.21
CA ASP A 181 -17.48 -31.04 -8.50
C ASP A 181 -17.28 -31.15 -6.99
N GLN A 182 -17.48 -32.36 -6.43
CA GLN A 182 -17.23 -32.61 -5.02
C GLN A 182 -15.74 -32.47 -4.68
N LEU A 183 -14.84 -32.97 -5.53
CA LEU A 183 -13.40 -32.79 -5.37
C LEU A 183 -13.03 -31.30 -5.28
N LEU A 184 -13.54 -30.50 -6.21
CA LEU A 184 -13.26 -29.06 -6.27
C LEU A 184 -13.80 -28.33 -5.04
N ALA A 185 -15.04 -28.62 -4.65
CA ALA A 185 -15.70 -28.00 -3.51
C ALA A 185 -14.99 -28.32 -2.19
N GLU A 186 -14.75 -29.60 -1.90
CA GLU A 186 -14.11 -30.03 -0.65
C GLU A 186 -12.65 -29.58 -0.56
N THR A 187 -11.89 -29.68 -1.67
CA THR A 187 -10.50 -29.19 -1.70
C THR A 187 -10.42 -27.70 -1.36
N ARG A 188 -11.29 -26.88 -1.94
CA ARG A 188 -11.29 -25.43 -1.70
C ARG A 188 -11.82 -25.06 -0.32
N LYS A 189 -12.80 -25.82 0.19
CA LYS A 189 -13.35 -25.65 1.54
C LYS A 189 -12.30 -25.90 2.61
N ASP A 190 -11.49 -26.94 2.44
CA ASP A 190 -10.41 -27.32 3.36
C ASP A 190 -9.20 -26.39 3.24
N ALA A 191 -8.76 -26.08 2.01
CA ALA A 191 -7.55 -25.30 1.78
C ALA A 191 -7.68 -23.81 2.13
N PHE A 192 -8.85 -23.19 1.96
CA PHE A 192 -9.01 -21.75 2.18
C PHE A 192 -9.53 -21.40 3.57
N GLY A 193 -8.85 -20.44 4.20
CA GLY A 193 -9.33 -19.77 5.42
C GLY A 193 -10.60 -18.95 5.20
N LEU A 194 -11.25 -18.56 6.30
CA LEU A 194 -12.55 -17.89 6.29
C LEU A 194 -12.54 -16.57 5.49
N VAL A 195 -11.52 -15.72 5.67
CA VAL A 195 -11.41 -14.43 4.96
C VAL A 195 -11.40 -14.64 3.44
N VAL A 196 -10.62 -15.61 2.95
CA VAL A 196 -10.53 -15.92 1.52
C VAL A 196 -11.85 -16.45 0.98
N LYS A 197 -12.49 -17.40 1.70
CA LYS A 197 -13.80 -17.93 1.33
C LYS A 197 -14.88 -16.85 1.25
N SER A 198 -14.92 -15.94 2.24
CA SER A 198 -15.86 -14.81 2.25
C SER A 198 -15.63 -13.87 1.06
N ARG A 199 -14.38 -13.58 0.69
CA ARG A 199 -14.07 -12.74 -0.49
C ARG A 199 -14.49 -13.42 -1.79
N ILE A 200 -14.26 -14.72 -1.94
CA ILE A 200 -14.69 -15.50 -3.12
C ILE A 200 -16.23 -15.48 -3.24
N LEU A 201 -16.94 -15.72 -2.13
CA LEU A 201 -18.40 -15.73 -2.12
C LEU A 201 -18.98 -14.37 -2.52
N ALA A 202 -18.49 -13.30 -1.90
CA ALA A 202 -18.96 -11.94 -2.18
C ALA A 202 -18.58 -11.47 -3.59
N GLY A 203 -17.38 -11.82 -4.07
CA GLY A 203 -16.95 -11.56 -5.45
C GLY A 203 -17.86 -12.24 -6.47
N ASN A 204 -18.18 -13.52 -6.27
CA ASN A 204 -19.15 -14.22 -7.11
C ASN A 204 -20.52 -13.55 -7.07
N TYR A 205 -20.99 -13.09 -5.90
CA TYR A 205 -22.24 -12.36 -5.79
C TYR A 205 -22.24 -11.05 -6.59
N PHE A 206 -21.17 -10.24 -6.50
CA PHE A 206 -21.06 -8.99 -7.26
C PHE A 206 -20.96 -9.22 -8.76
N LEU A 207 -20.38 -10.34 -9.19
CA LEU A 207 -20.19 -10.70 -10.60
C LEU A 207 -21.42 -11.38 -11.23
N LEU A 208 -22.47 -11.71 -10.46
CA LEU A 208 -23.72 -12.20 -11.03
C LEU A 208 -24.28 -11.18 -12.04
N LYS A 209 -24.82 -11.66 -13.17
CA LYS A 209 -25.39 -10.81 -14.23
C LYS A 209 -26.32 -9.70 -13.72
N ARG A 210 -27.19 -10.02 -12.75
CA ARG A 210 -28.14 -9.06 -12.12
C ARG A 210 -27.49 -8.01 -11.22
N ASN A 211 -26.28 -8.27 -10.73
CA ASN A 211 -25.55 -7.44 -9.76
C ASN A 211 -24.38 -6.68 -10.41
N TYR A 212 -23.87 -7.16 -11.54
CA TYR A 212 -22.65 -6.68 -12.18
C TYR A 212 -22.61 -5.14 -12.38
N GLU A 213 -23.71 -4.57 -12.88
CA GLU A 213 -23.80 -3.11 -13.09
C GLU A 213 -23.84 -2.33 -11.78
N ASN A 214 -24.55 -2.85 -10.78
CA ASN A 214 -24.79 -2.20 -9.50
C ASN A 214 -23.55 -2.20 -8.60
N TYR A 215 -22.68 -3.20 -8.73
CA TYR A 215 -21.49 -3.36 -7.88
C TYR A 215 -20.19 -3.16 -8.65
N PHE A 216 -19.85 -4.09 -9.55
CA PHE A 216 -18.53 -4.09 -10.20
C PHE A 216 -18.34 -2.87 -11.10
N LEU A 217 -19.27 -2.59 -12.02
CA LEU A 217 -19.16 -1.41 -12.89
C LEU A 217 -19.26 -0.10 -12.09
N LYS A 218 -20.09 -0.07 -11.04
CA LYS A 218 -20.18 1.11 -10.17
C LYS A 218 -18.86 1.37 -9.43
N ALA A 219 -18.22 0.34 -8.90
CA ALA A 219 -16.91 0.44 -8.26
C ALA A 219 -15.82 0.90 -9.24
N LEU A 220 -15.82 0.41 -10.49
CA LEU A 220 -14.90 0.92 -11.52
C LEU A 220 -15.11 2.42 -11.81
N LYS A 221 -16.37 2.89 -11.85
CA LYS A 221 -16.68 4.31 -12.01
C LYS A 221 -16.15 5.14 -10.84
N VAL A 222 -16.31 4.68 -9.60
CA VAL A 222 -15.78 5.38 -8.41
C VAL A 222 -14.25 5.34 -8.39
N ARG A 223 -13.62 4.22 -8.77
CA ARG A 223 -12.16 4.16 -8.96
C ARG A 223 -11.68 5.21 -9.95
N SER A 224 -12.41 5.42 -11.06
CA SER A 224 -12.10 6.48 -12.02
C SER A 224 -12.20 7.88 -11.39
N LEU A 225 -13.20 8.13 -10.54
CA LEU A 225 -13.31 9.42 -9.83
C LEU A 225 -12.12 9.63 -8.87
N ILE A 226 -11.73 8.60 -8.11
CA ILE A 226 -10.54 8.65 -7.25
C ILE A 226 -9.28 8.95 -8.07
N ALA A 227 -9.06 8.24 -9.18
CA ALA A 227 -7.91 8.50 -10.05
C ALA A 227 -7.93 9.94 -10.62
N GLN A 228 -9.11 10.44 -11.00
CA GLN A 228 -9.28 11.82 -11.47
C GLN A 228 -8.96 12.85 -10.38
N ASP A 229 -9.25 12.58 -9.11
CA ASP A 229 -8.89 13.48 -8.02
C ASP A 229 -7.37 13.67 -7.94
N PHE A 230 -6.61 12.57 -7.96
CA PHE A 230 -5.15 12.61 -8.00
C PHE A 230 -4.65 13.39 -9.23
N LEU A 231 -5.17 13.08 -10.43
CA LEU A 231 -4.77 13.77 -11.66
C LEU A 231 -5.04 15.28 -11.59
N ARG A 232 -6.19 15.71 -11.06
CA ARG A 232 -6.49 17.15 -10.89
C ARG A 232 -5.51 17.82 -9.94
N VAL A 233 -5.14 17.16 -8.84
CA VAL A 233 -4.15 17.69 -7.90
C VAL A 233 -2.78 17.81 -8.56
N TRP A 234 -2.31 16.77 -9.26
CA TRP A 234 -1.04 16.81 -9.98
C TRP A 234 -1.02 17.91 -11.05
N HIS A 235 -2.09 18.06 -11.84
CA HIS A 235 -2.21 19.11 -12.84
C HIS A 235 -2.26 20.52 -12.26
N SER A 236 -2.59 20.67 -10.98
CA SER A 236 -2.57 21.97 -10.28
C SER A 236 -1.16 22.45 -9.88
N GLY A 237 -0.11 21.68 -10.24
CA GLY A 237 1.29 21.98 -9.93
C GLY A 237 1.78 21.40 -8.60
N VAL A 238 1.02 20.49 -7.99
CA VAL A 238 1.46 19.76 -6.78
C VAL A 238 2.42 18.64 -7.19
N HIS A 239 3.58 18.60 -6.53
CA HIS A 239 4.67 17.68 -6.86
C HIS A 239 4.61 16.39 -6.04
N ALA A 240 4.14 16.47 -4.80
CA ALA A 240 3.94 15.33 -3.92
C ALA A 240 2.82 15.59 -2.93
N LEU A 241 2.20 14.53 -2.42
CA LEU A 241 1.25 14.56 -1.31
C LEU A 241 1.89 14.00 -0.05
N VAL A 242 1.56 14.60 1.09
CA VAL A 242 1.98 14.12 2.42
C VAL A 242 0.73 13.78 3.22
N THR A 243 0.64 12.53 3.67
CA THR A 243 -0.46 12.03 4.48
C THR A 243 0.07 11.16 5.63
N PRO A 244 -0.72 10.86 6.66
CA PRO A 244 -0.39 9.76 7.55
C PRO A 244 -0.26 8.45 6.76
N THR A 245 0.58 7.52 7.20
CA THR A 245 0.55 6.15 6.64
C THR A 245 -0.59 5.34 7.23
N THR A 246 -0.76 5.42 8.55
CA THR A 246 -1.79 4.72 9.33
C THR A 246 -2.48 5.73 10.24
N LEU A 247 -3.73 5.49 10.63
CA LEU A 247 -4.48 6.41 11.50
C LEU A 247 -4.04 6.34 12.98
N THR A 248 -3.47 5.21 13.38
CA THR A 248 -2.96 4.96 14.73
C THR A 248 -1.58 4.31 14.64
N THR A 249 -0.93 4.15 15.80
CA THR A 249 0.17 3.18 15.98
C THR A 249 -0.34 1.74 15.82
N ALA A 250 0.59 0.77 15.86
CA ALA A 250 0.27 -0.64 15.74
C ALA A 250 -0.74 -1.07 16.82
N PRO A 251 -1.90 -1.65 16.45
CA PRO A 251 -2.87 -2.12 17.42
C PRO A 251 -2.36 -3.37 18.16
N LEU A 252 -2.85 -3.60 19.37
CA LEU A 252 -2.62 -4.87 20.05
C LEU A 252 -3.31 -5.99 19.28
N VAL A 253 -2.67 -7.17 19.23
CA VAL A 253 -3.28 -8.36 18.60
C VAL A 253 -4.65 -8.67 19.22
N SER A 254 -4.78 -8.53 20.53
CA SER A 254 -6.04 -8.76 21.26
C SER A 254 -7.18 -7.82 20.85
N GLN A 255 -6.86 -6.59 20.42
CA GLN A 255 -7.83 -5.64 19.87
C GLN A 255 -8.08 -5.91 18.39
N TYR A 256 -7.02 -6.24 17.65
CA TYR A 256 -7.10 -6.50 16.21
C TYR A 256 -8.04 -7.68 15.90
N ILE A 257 -7.96 -8.77 16.65
CA ILE A 257 -8.77 -9.96 16.39
C ILE A 257 -10.25 -9.81 16.79
N GLN A 258 -10.64 -8.71 17.43
CA GLN A 258 -12.05 -8.47 17.83
C GLN A 258 -12.90 -7.91 16.70
N LEU A 259 -12.29 -7.26 15.70
CA LEU A 259 -13.02 -6.66 14.58
C LEU A 259 -13.03 -7.58 13.38
N ASP A 260 -14.06 -7.45 12.54
CA ASP A 260 -14.09 -8.16 11.27
C ASP A 260 -13.09 -7.57 10.25
N ASN A 261 -12.86 -8.28 9.13
CA ASN A 261 -11.92 -7.81 8.11
C ASN A 261 -12.33 -6.45 7.50
N ARG A 262 -13.63 -6.14 7.40
CA ARG A 262 -14.10 -4.89 6.81
C ARG A 262 -13.84 -3.71 7.74
N GLU A 263 -14.14 -3.88 9.02
CA GLU A 263 -13.86 -2.89 10.06
C GLU A 263 -12.36 -2.63 10.18
N GLN A 264 -11.54 -3.69 10.19
CA GLN A 264 -10.08 -3.55 10.16
C GLN A 264 -9.62 -2.73 8.96
N CYS A 265 -10.02 -3.09 7.73
CA CYS A 265 -9.63 -2.34 6.54
C CYS A 265 -10.06 -0.86 6.59
N SER A 266 -11.23 -0.55 7.19
CA SER A 266 -11.74 0.82 7.24
C SER A 266 -10.87 1.78 8.05
N VAL A 267 -10.10 1.26 9.02
CA VAL A 267 -9.17 2.03 9.84
C VAL A 267 -7.75 1.88 9.33
N GLN A 268 -7.30 0.63 9.14
CA GLN A 268 -5.91 0.30 8.89
C GLN A 268 -5.45 0.69 7.47
N ASP A 269 -6.37 0.64 6.49
CA ASP A 269 -6.04 0.87 5.08
C ASP A 269 -6.54 2.23 4.56
N TYR A 270 -7.14 3.06 5.42
CA TYR A 270 -7.79 4.32 5.07
C TYR A 270 -6.89 5.25 4.25
N CYS A 271 -5.64 5.40 4.70
CA CYS A 271 -4.69 6.30 4.05
C CYS A 271 -3.98 5.65 2.85
N THR A 272 -4.01 4.32 2.71
CA THR A 272 -3.11 3.61 1.78
C THR A 272 -3.79 3.12 0.51
N GLN A 273 -5.04 2.67 0.56
CA GLN A 273 -5.78 2.19 -0.62
C GLN A 273 -5.95 3.20 -1.77
N PRO A 274 -6.15 4.51 -1.52
CA PRO A 274 -6.28 5.49 -2.59
C PRO A 274 -5.14 5.45 -3.62
N ALA A 275 -3.90 5.22 -3.17
CA ALA A 275 -2.73 5.16 -4.04
C ALA A 275 -2.77 3.94 -4.99
N ASN A 276 -3.25 2.78 -4.54
CA ASN A 276 -3.39 1.59 -5.38
C ASN A 276 -4.50 1.78 -6.43
N LEU A 277 -5.63 2.39 -6.02
CA LEU A 277 -6.74 2.69 -6.93
C LEU A 277 -6.32 3.67 -8.03
N ALA A 278 -5.48 4.66 -7.71
CA ALA A 278 -4.93 5.63 -8.66
C ALA A 278 -3.67 5.14 -9.40
N GLY A 279 -3.02 4.06 -8.95
CA GLY A 279 -1.80 3.51 -9.51
C GLY A 279 -0.50 4.24 -9.11
N CYS A 280 -0.59 5.34 -8.35
CA CYS A 280 0.53 6.23 -8.05
C CYS A 280 1.53 5.63 -7.05
N PRO A 281 2.83 5.98 -7.16
CA PRO A 281 3.84 5.50 -6.23
C PRO A 281 3.62 6.12 -4.84
N ALA A 282 3.86 5.33 -3.80
CA ALA A 282 3.68 5.73 -2.42
C ALA A 282 4.75 5.09 -1.52
N ILE A 283 5.31 5.85 -0.59
CA ILE A 283 6.33 5.38 0.35
C ILE A 283 5.97 5.77 1.78
N SER A 284 6.12 4.84 2.72
CA SER A 284 6.05 5.10 4.15
C SER A 284 7.45 5.30 4.71
N VAL A 285 7.65 6.41 5.43
CA VAL A 285 8.92 6.79 6.06
C VAL A 285 8.70 6.91 7.57
N PRO A 286 9.42 6.14 8.40
CA PRO A 286 9.38 6.28 9.85
C PRO A 286 9.89 7.63 10.32
N ILE A 287 9.17 8.29 11.23
CA ILE A 287 9.49 9.66 11.66
C ILE A 287 9.91 9.71 13.13
N ASN A 288 9.11 9.14 14.02
CA ASN A 288 9.35 9.18 15.46
C ASN A 288 8.68 7.98 16.15
N LEU A 289 8.75 7.96 17.48
CA LEU A 289 8.03 7.02 18.31
C LEU A 289 6.91 7.72 19.06
N SER A 290 5.82 6.99 19.27
CA SER A 290 4.79 7.33 20.24
C SER A 290 5.31 7.33 21.68
N HIS A 291 4.49 7.83 22.60
CA HIS A 291 4.65 7.72 24.03
C HIS A 291 4.82 6.26 24.48
N GLU A 292 4.10 5.34 23.85
CA GLU A 292 4.23 3.88 24.06
C GLU A 292 5.44 3.25 23.34
N LYS A 293 6.31 4.08 22.77
CA LYS A 293 7.51 3.65 22.05
C LYS A 293 7.20 2.76 20.84
N LEU A 294 6.07 3.02 20.17
CA LEU A 294 5.68 2.40 18.90
C LEU A 294 6.01 3.34 17.74
N PRO A 295 6.45 2.82 16.57
CA PRO A 295 6.74 3.66 15.41
C PRO A 295 5.53 4.43 14.89
N VAL A 296 5.77 5.66 14.46
CA VAL A 296 4.82 6.50 13.72
C VAL A 296 5.48 6.95 12.43
N SER A 297 4.78 6.76 11.31
CA SER A 297 5.34 6.95 9.96
C SER A 297 4.44 7.80 9.07
N ILE A 298 5.06 8.57 8.19
CA ILE A 298 4.38 9.43 7.22
C ILE A 298 4.46 8.84 5.83
N GLN A 299 3.36 8.95 5.10
CA GLN A 299 3.27 8.53 3.72
C GLN A 299 3.51 9.73 2.80
N LEU A 300 4.35 9.50 1.80
CA LEU A 300 4.56 10.39 0.67
C LEU A 300 4.00 9.73 -0.59
N MET A 301 3.34 10.49 -1.45
CA MET A 301 2.87 10.03 -2.77
C MET A 301 3.32 11.02 -3.84
N ALA A 302 3.62 10.53 -5.05
CA ALA A 302 3.98 11.36 -6.19
C ALA A 302 3.12 11.01 -7.42
N PRO A 303 3.15 11.80 -8.51
CA PRO A 303 2.53 11.41 -9.76
C PRO A 303 3.09 10.08 -10.30
N ASN A 304 2.31 9.40 -11.15
CA ASN A 304 2.76 8.18 -11.83
C ASN A 304 4.09 8.43 -12.56
N PHE A 305 5.02 7.48 -12.42
CA PHE A 305 6.37 7.51 -13.01
C PHE A 305 7.29 8.61 -12.45
N GLN A 306 6.94 9.21 -11.31
CA GLN A 306 7.80 10.11 -10.53
C GLN A 306 8.40 9.38 -9.31
N ASP A 307 8.63 8.07 -9.43
CA ASP A 307 9.24 7.22 -8.40
C ASP A 307 10.59 7.77 -7.90
N GLY A 308 11.41 8.31 -8.82
CA GLY A 308 12.69 8.93 -8.48
C GLY A 308 12.55 10.20 -7.65
N LEU A 309 11.61 11.09 -8.00
CA LEU A 309 11.29 12.28 -7.18
C LEU A 309 10.80 11.86 -5.79
N LEU A 310 9.94 10.85 -5.73
CA LEU A 310 9.39 10.35 -4.47
C LEU A 310 10.49 9.79 -3.55
N LEU A 311 11.41 8.99 -4.11
CA LEU A 311 12.54 8.43 -3.37
C LEU A 311 13.52 9.53 -2.92
N ASN A 312 13.77 10.55 -3.75
CA ASN A 312 14.57 11.71 -3.34
C ASN A 312 13.91 12.50 -2.20
N LEU A 313 12.60 12.74 -2.27
CA LEU A 313 11.85 13.41 -1.21
C LEU A 313 11.84 12.60 0.09
N ALA A 314 11.68 11.29 -0.01
CA ALA A 314 11.74 10.39 1.13
C ALA A 314 13.14 10.36 1.75
N HIS A 315 14.20 10.33 0.94
CA HIS A 315 15.57 10.37 1.41
C HIS A 315 15.89 11.69 2.11
N TRP A 316 15.42 12.82 1.54
CA TRP A 316 15.49 14.10 2.22
C TRP A 316 14.78 14.04 3.57
N LEU A 317 13.53 13.55 3.64
CA LEU A 317 12.77 13.48 4.89
C LEU A 317 13.48 12.61 5.94
N GLU A 318 13.95 11.43 5.53
CA GLU A 318 14.75 10.52 6.35
C GLU A 318 16.00 11.22 6.92
N SER A 319 16.69 12.05 6.13
CA SER A 319 17.87 12.78 6.60
C SER A 319 17.58 13.87 7.65
N GLN A 320 16.34 14.36 7.70
CA GLN A 320 15.94 15.40 8.65
C GLN A 320 15.43 14.85 9.99
N VAL A 321 15.17 13.54 10.05
CA VAL A 321 14.62 12.89 11.24
C VAL A 321 15.63 11.91 11.81
N GLU A 322 15.95 12.03 13.09
CA GLU A 322 16.89 11.11 13.75
C GLU A 322 16.20 9.78 14.14
N PHE A 323 15.43 9.19 13.22
CA PHE A 323 14.78 7.91 13.46
C PHE A 323 15.77 6.76 13.25
N ASN A 324 16.15 6.09 14.33
CA ASN A 324 16.94 4.87 14.26
C ASN A 324 16.37 3.83 15.21
N ILE A 325 15.60 2.89 14.65
CA ILE A 325 14.89 1.89 15.44
C ILE A 325 15.84 1.01 16.27
N GLU A 326 17.06 0.74 15.81
CA GLU A 326 18.03 -0.06 16.57
C GLU A 326 18.57 0.68 17.78
N LYS A 327 18.94 1.96 17.62
CA LYS A 327 19.34 2.82 18.76
C LYS A 327 18.19 2.95 19.76
N LEU A 328 16.95 3.07 19.27
CA LEU A 328 15.77 3.25 20.11
C LEU A 328 15.34 1.97 20.84
N LEU A 329 15.55 0.79 20.24
CA LEU A 329 15.30 -0.51 20.89
C LEU A 329 16.40 -0.90 21.89
N MET A 330 17.64 -0.43 21.70
CA MET A 330 18.75 -0.66 22.65
C MET A 330 18.68 0.21 23.91
N GLN A 331 17.79 1.22 23.95
CA GLN A 331 17.52 2.04 25.13
C GLN A 331 16.45 1.42 26.07
N ARG A 332 16.00 0.18 25.78
CA ARG A 332 15.11 -0.61 26.65
C ARG A 332 15.90 -1.60 27.50
#